data_AF-A0A661WR26-F1
#
_entry.id   AF-A0A661WR26-F1
#
_cell.length_a   1.000
_cell.length_b   1.000
_cell.length_c   1.000
_cell.angle_alpha   90.00
_cell.angle_beta   90.00
_cell.angle_gamma   90.00
#
_symmetry.space_group_name_H-M   'P 1'
#
loop_
_entity.id
_entity.type
_entity.pdbx_description
1 polymer ?
#
loop_
_entity_poly.entity_id
_entity_poly.type
_entity_poly.pdbx_seq_one_letter_code
_entity_poly.pdbx_strand_id
1 'polypeptide(L)'
;MKQVLKLWLILFLMFSIQGLFAQNNHHVPSKERGDPKYRRKAQLEGNNVRTTIFNFGHTGRTGAVPIYEETPYEWPKNTGEVYLAQTTIWWGAEVKDINGERQRIVIVDNGRTSDQGKSWNIEPCPGYFAPGSNSIANSVDPSTWPPFWPDKMNIAPGSGAKPGWPGSWNGYFGRDKFNADQEIFYRASDDRYDNYLYFPDSTDLTRHGLGILMDVRAMAWSQILVSDVVYLLHFLTNDGTQDLNKFAVTLGVADFVGGDGDSQDDISEYDLLNDIMWSRDADNKAPTFGKDP
;
A
#
# COMPACT_ATOMS: atom_id res chain seq x y z
N MET A 1 -52.83 11.67 42.95
CA MET A 1 -52.14 11.04 41.80
C MET A 1 -51.89 11.95 40.58
N LYS A 2 -52.37 13.22 40.52
CA LYS A 2 -52.14 14.10 39.35
C LYS A 2 -50.96 15.09 39.47
N GLN A 3 -50.34 15.24 40.65
CA GLN A 3 -49.21 16.15 40.87
C GLN A 3 -47.83 15.47 40.84
N VAL A 4 -47.76 14.16 41.10
CA VAL A 4 -46.48 13.41 41.04
C VAL A 4 -46.04 13.18 39.59
N LEU A 5 -46.97 13.11 38.63
CA LEU A 5 -46.67 12.89 37.22
C LEU A 5 -46.01 14.10 36.53
N LYS A 6 -46.18 15.33 37.06
CA LYS A 6 -45.58 16.54 36.48
C LYS A 6 -44.10 16.71 36.83
N LEU A 7 -43.63 16.13 37.94
CA LEU A 7 -42.21 16.21 38.33
C LEU A 7 -41.32 15.29 37.48
N TRP A 8 -41.86 14.16 37.02
CA TRP A 8 -41.12 13.21 36.18
C TRP A 8 -40.95 13.69 34.74
N LEU A 9 -41.88 14.52 34.22
CA LEU A 9 -41.73 15.10 32.88
C LEU A 9 -40.66 16.21 32.82
N ILE A 10 -40.40 16.90 33.94
CA ILE A 10 -39.38 17.96 34.00
C ILE A 10 -37.99 17.35 34.19
N LEU A 11 -37.87 16.23 34.91
CA LEU A 11 -36.59 15.53 35.05
C LEU A 11 -36.15 14.82 33.75
N PHE A 12 -37.10 14.40 32.91
CA PHE A 12 -36.80 13.79 31.60
C PHE A 12 -36.43 14.82 30.53
N LEU A 13 -36.74 16.10 30.74
CA LEU A 13 -36.38 17.19 29.81
C LEU A 13 -34.99 17.80 30.08
N MET A 14 -34.35 17.51 31.22
CA MET A 14 -33.02 18.02 31.57
C MET A 14 -31.87 17.05 31.24
N PHE A 15 -32.14 15.92 30.61
CA PHE A 15 -31.10 14.95 30.20
C PHE A 15 -30.84 14.87 28.69
N SER A 16 -31.43 15.76 27.89
CA SER A 16 -31.31 15.72 26.42
C SER A 16 -30.60 16.93 25.80
N ILE A 17 -29.84 17.69 26.58
CA ILE A 17 -28.85 18.64 26.05
C ILE A 17 -27.45 18.13 26.41
N GLN A 18 -27.16 16.88 26.07
CA GLN A 18 -25.79 16.58 25.70
C GLN A 18 -25.59 17.30 24.37
N GLY A 19 -24.76 18.34 24.38
CA GLY A 19 -24.37 19.01 23.16
C GLY A 19 -23.98 17.95 22.14
N LEU A 20 -24.77 17.87 21.07
CA LEU A 20 -24.28 17.43 19.79
C LEU A 20 -23.16 18.41 19.45
N PHE A 21 -21.96 18.16 19.96
CA PHE A 21 -20.78 18.51 19.20
C PHE A 21 -21.00 17.77 17.88
N ALA A 22 -21.45 18.50 16.87
CA ALA A 22 -21.11 18.14 15.51
C ALA A 22 -19.59 17.96 15.56
N GLN A 23 -19.14 16.70 15.59
CA GLN A 23 -17.80 16.40 15.15
C GLN A 23 -17.82 16.85 13.69
N ASN A 24 -17.37 18.08 13.46
CA ASN A 24 -16.86 18.46 12.17
C ASN A 24 -15.73 17.47 11.93
N ASN A 25 -16.07 16.34 11.29
CA ASN A 25 -15.16 15.30 10.82
C ASN A 25 -14.29 15.84 9.68
N HIS A 26 -13.72 17.05 9.85
CA HIS A 26 -12.66 17.48 8.99
C HIS A 26 -11.46 16.63 9.39
N HIS A 27 -11.20 15.60 8.58
CA HIS A 27 -9.91 14.91 8.57
C HIS A 27 -8.81 15.97 8.61
N VAL A 28 -7.81 15.78 9.48
CA VAL A 28 -6.64 16.65 9.54
C VAL A 28 -5.55 15.96 8.74
N PRO A 29 -5.20 16.48 7.54
CA PRO A 29 -4.12 15.95 6.74
C PRO A 29 -2.83 15.77 7.54
N SER A 30 -2.17 14.65 7.33
CA SER A 30 -0.85 14.40 7.88
C SER A 30 0.22 15.27 7.19
N LYS A 31 1.41 15.29 7.79
CA LYS A 31 2.62 15.88 7.18
C LYS A 31 3.43 14.86 6.36
N GLU A 32 2.92 13.65 6.17
CA GLU A 32 3.61 12.60 5.43
C GLU A 32 3.70 12.99 3.95
N ARG A 33 4.90 12.95 3.37
CA ARG A 33 5.14 13.28 1.96
C ARG A 33 6.12 12.31 1.32
N GLY A 34 5.78 11.86 0.12
CA GLY A 34 6.57 10.92 -0.65
C GLY A 34 7.76 11.60 -1.34
N ASP A 35 8.92 10.95 -1.34
CA ASP A 35 10.12 11.46 -2.01
C ASP A 35 10.89 10.34 -2.73
N PRO A 36 11.15 10.47 -4.05
CA PRO A 36 11.84 9.44 -4.84
C PRO A 36 13.23 9.10 -4.34
N LYS A 37 13.88 9.97 -3.57
CA LYS A 37 15.20 9.67 -2.98
C LYS A 37 15.15 8.54 -1.94
N TYR A 38 13.97 8.19 -1.45
CA TYR A 38 13.76 7.13 -0.46
C TYR A 38 13.28 5.80 -1.07
N ARG A 39 13.29 5.67 -2.40
CA ARG A 39 12.99 4.40 -3.08
C ARG A 39 13.98 3.32 -2.64
N ARG A 40 13.44 2.17 -2.26
CA ARG A 40 14.16 0.99 -1.76
C ARG A 40 13.41 -0.27 -2.18
N LYS A 41 14.10 -1.40 -2.09
CA LYS A 41 13.52 -2.72 -2.26
C LYS A 41 13.85 -3.62 -1.07
N ALA A 42 13.04 -4.65 -0.86
CA ALA A 42 13.31 -5.75 0.05
C ALA A 42 12.93 -7.07 -0.63
N GLN A 43 13.55 -8.17 -0.21
CA GLN A 43 13.16 -9.50 -0.68
C GLN A 43 12.11 -10.08 0.25
N LEU A 44 10.98 -10.51 -0.31
CA LEU A 44 10.02 -11.37 0.37
C LEU A 44 10.35 -12.81 0.00
N GLU A 45 10.67 -13.61 1.00
CA GLU A 45 11.23 -14.94 0.83
C GLU A 45 10.91 -15.88 2.01
N GLY A 46 9.92 -15.53 2.83
CA GLY A 46 9.51 -16.27 4.04
C GLY A 46 8.77 -17.59 3.77
N ASN A 47 8.50 -17.94 2.51
CA ASN A 47 7.87 -19.21 2.13
C ASN A 47 8.41 -19.74 0.78
N ASN A 48 7.65 -20.60 0.09
CA ASN A 48 8.07 -21.22 -1.17
C ASN A 48 8.01 -20.25 -2.36
N VAL A 49 7.47 -19.06 -2.19
CA VAL A 49 7.52 -18.01 -3.21
C VAL A 49 8.58 -17.00 -2.79
N ARG A 50 9.43 -16.57 -3.73
CA ARG A 50 10.27 -15.39 -3.53
C ARG A 50 9.93 -14.31 -4.56
N THR A 51 9.93 -13.05 -4.12
CA THR A 51 9.70 -11.89 -4.99
C THR A 51 10.29 -10.64 -4.35
N THR A 52 10.69 -9.68 -5.19
CA THR A 52 11.15 -8.37 -4.73
C THR A 52 9.96 -7.44 -4.49
N ILE A 53 9.98 -6.73 -3.37
CA ILE A 53 9.00 -5.70 -3.01
C ILE A 53 9.68 -4.34 -3.11
N PHE A 54 9.05 -3.39 -3.80
CA PHE A 54 9.50 -1.99 -3.87
C PHE A 54 8.56 -1.09 -3.08
N ASN A 55 9.10 -0.12 -2.36
CA ASN A 55 8.32 0.78 -1.50
C ASN A 55 7.54 1.88 -2.25
N PHE A 56 7.31 1.71 -3.54
CA PHE A 56 6.55 2.63 -4.40
C PHE A 56 5.36 1.93 -5.09
N GLY A 57 4.87 0.79 -4.56
CA GLY A 57 3.67 0.13 -5.09
C GLY A 57 3.94 -0.84 -6.25
N HIS A 58 5.17 -1.36 -6.31
CA HIS A 58 5.61 -2.31 -7.33
C HIS A 58 6.17 -3.56 -6.68
N THR A 59 5.98 -4.72 -7.29
CA THR A 59 6.60 -5.98 -6.88
C THR A 59 7.08 -6.79 -8.09
N GLY A 60 7.99 -7.74 -7.88
CA GLY A 60 8.62 -8.50 -8.96
C GLY A 60 9.83 -7.79 -9.53
N ARG A 61 9.84 -7.48 -10.83
CA ARG A 61 10.94 -6.77 -11.51
C ARG A 61 10.48 -5.49 -12.19
N THR A 62 11.30 -4.45 -12.10
CA THR A 62 11.04 -3.16 -12.76
C THR A 62 11.66 -3.06 -14.16
N GLY A 63 12.47 -4.04 -14.55
CA GLY A 63 13.13 -4.10 -15.84
C GLY A 63 13.82 -5.44 -16.10
N ALA A 64 14.52 -5.54 -17.24
CA ALA A 64 15.27 -6.72 -17.63
C ALA A 64 16.63 -6.77 -16.89
N VAL A 65 16.58 -7.10 -15.60
CA VAL A 65 17.76 -7.31 -14.74
C VAL A 65 17.82 -8.76 -14.27
N PRO A 66 19.00 -9.25 -13.84
CA PRO A 66 19.12 -10.61 -13.33
C PRO A 66 18.23 -10.89 -12.11
N ILE A 67 17.74 -12.13 -12.00
CA ILE A 67 16.82 -12.57 -10.92
C ILE A 67 17.36 -12.34 -9.51
N TYR A 68 18.69 -12.37 -9.33
CA TYR A 68 19.34 -12.11 -8.05
C TYR A 68 19.35 -10.62 -7.66
N GLU A 69 19.10 -9.72 -8.62
CA GLU A 69 18.96 -8.28 -8.37
C GLU A 69 17.50 -7.91 -8.11
N GLU A 70 16.60 -8.31 -9.01
CA GLU A 70 15.16 -8.15 -8.87
C GLU A 70 14.50 -9.48 -9.22
N THR A 71 13.85 -10.05 -8.23
CA THR A 71 13.25 -11.37 -8.31
C THR A 71 11.78 -11.19 -8.68
N PRO A 72 11.35 -11.65 -9.87
CA PRO A 72 9.93 -11.84 -10.17
C PRO A 72 9.27 -12.79 -9.17
N TYR A 73 8.02 -13.17 -9.38
CA TYR A 73 7.41 -14.22 -8.57
C TYR A 73 7.98 -15.57 -8.98
N GLU A 74 9.05 -15.98 -8.30
CA GLU A 74 9.66 -17.29 -8.48
C GLU A 74 9.02 -18.29 -7.53
N TRP A 75 8.59 -19.41 -8.10
CA TRP A 75 7.99 -20.53 -7.39
C TRP A 75 8.31 -21.84 -8.13
N PRO A 76 8.72 -22.92 -7.47
CA PRO A 76 9.20 -22.96 -6.10
C PRO A 76 10.47 -22.11 -5.92
N LYS A 77 10.67 -21.60 -4.72
CA LYS A 77 11.83 -20.78 -4.35
C LYS A 77 13.15 -21.49 -4.69
N ASN A 78 14.07 -20.74 -5.29
CA ASN A 78 15.41 -21.12 -5.74
C ASN A 78 15.49 -22.08 -6.94
N THR A 79 14.44 -22.18 -7.75
CA THR A 79 14.43 -23.03 -8.96
C THR A 79 14.81 -22.28 -10.24
N GLY A 80 14.64 -20.96 -10.27
CA GLY A 80 14.70 -20.11 -11.45
C GLY A 80 13.35 -19.94 -12.15
N GLU A 81 12.34 -20.72 -11.77
CA GLU A 81 11.03 -20.76 -12.42
C GLU A 81 10.14 -19.61 -11.94
N VAL A 82 9.72 -18.76 -12.87
CA VAL A 82 8.94 -17.53 -12.60
C VAL A 82 7.55 -17.60 -13.24
N TYR A 83 6.53 -17.13 -12.53
CA TYR A 83 5.12 -17.21 -12.95
C TYR A 83 4.46 -15.84 -13.16
N LEU A 84 4.98 -14.80 -12.50
CA LEU A 84 4.54 -13.42 -12.68
C LEU A 84 5.78 -12.54 -12.74
N ALA A 85 5.85 -11.67 -13.74
CA ALA A 85 6.97 -10.75 -13.86
C ALA A 85 6.89 -9.65 -12.79
N GLN A 86 5.70 -9.10 -12.56
CA GLN A 86 5.48 -7.96 -11.67
C GLN A 86 4.01 -7.82 -11.28
N THR A 87 3.77 -7.13 -10.17
CA THR A 87 2.46 -6.52 -9.89
C THR A 87 2.60 -5.03 -9.64
N THR A 88 1.57 -4.27 -9.98
CA THR A 88 1.51 -2.82 -9.81
C THR A 88 0.19 -2.40 -9.17
N ILE A 89 0.19 -1.27 -8.47
CA ILE A 89 -1.03 -0.62 -7.98
C ILE A 89 -1.11 0.82 -8.47
N TRP A 90 -2.21 1.17 -9.11
CA TRP A 90 -2.53 2.51 -9.58
C TRP A 90 -3.83 2.99 -8.96
N TRP A 91 -4.02 4.31 -8.91
CA TRP A 91 -5.31 4.89 -8.58
C TRP A 91 -5.58 6.14 -9.38
N GLY A 92 -6.86 6.46 -9.55
CA GLY A 92 -7.26 7.67 -10.24
C GLY A 92 -8.53 8.26 -9.69
N ALA A 93 -8.69 9.56 -9.91
CA ALA A 93 -9.90 10.27 -9.54
C ALA A 93 -10.31 11.34 -10.55
N GLU A 94 -11.61 11.61 -10.59
CA GLU A 94 -12.17 12.79 -11.26
C GLU A 94 -12.31 13.91 -10.21
N VAL A 95 -11.60 15.02 -10.44
CA VAL A 95 -11.54 16.16 -9.52
C VAL A 95 -11.92 17.45 -10.23
N LYS A 96 -12.16 18.52 -9.45
CA LYS A 96 -12.25 19.89 -9.97
C LYS A 96 -11.01 20.65 -9.54
N ASP A 97 -10.33 21.26 -10.49
CA ASP A 97 -9.20 22.14 -10.18
C ASP A 97 -9.66 23.52 -9.68
N ILE A 98 -8.72 24.41 -9.37
CA ILE A 98 -9.03 25.77 -8.87
C ILE A 98 -9.83 26.63 -9.86
N ASN A 99 -9.81 26.30 -11.16
CA ASN A 99 -10.57 27.01 -12.19
C ASN A 99 -11.98 26.42 -12.34
N GLY A 100 -12.31 25.37 -11.59
CA GLY A 100 -13.57 24.63 -11.70
C GLY A 100 -13.61 23.65 -12.86
N GLU A 101 -12.48 23.44 -13.56
CA GLU A 101 -12.40 22.49 -14.66
C GLU A 101 -12.30 21.07 -14.14
N ARG A 102 -12.92 20.14 -14.88
CA ARG A 102 -12.89 18.72 -14.55
C ARG A 102 -11.58 18.11 -15.02
N GLN A 103 -10.80 17.59 -14.08
CA GLN A 103 -9.57 16.86 -14.35
C GLN A 103 -9.72 15.37 -14.02
N ARG A 104 -8.94 14.54 -14.72
CA ARG A 104 -8.84 13.09 -14.48
C ARG A 104 -7.39 12.77 -14.18
N ILE A 105 -7.09 12.65 -12.89
CA ILE A 105 -5.74 12.37 -12.41
C ILE A 105 -5.60 10.85 -12.27
N VAL A 106 -4.51 10.32 -12.77
CA VAL A 106 -4.11 8.91 -12.62
C VAL A 106 -2.71 8.89 -12.06
N ILE A 107 -2.53 8.20 -10.95
CA ILE A 107 -1.26 8.00 -10.27
C ILE A 107 -0.81 6.58 -10.54
N VAL A 108 0.46 6.44 -10.88
CA VAL A 108 1.09 5.16 -11.19
C VAL A 108 2.26 4.90 -10.24
N ASP A 109 2.60 3.64 -10.05
CA ASP A 109 3.71 3.18 -9.21
C ASP A 109 5.07 3.60 -9.74
N ASN A 110 5.28 3.55 -11.06
CA ASN A 110 6.55 3.90 -11.68
C ASN A 110 6.40 4.34 -13.15
N GLY A 111 7.43 5.02 -13.68
CA GLY A 111 7.54 5.34 -15.11
C GLY A 111 6.93 6.67 -15.56
N ARG A 112 6.34 7.47 -14.66
CA ARG A 112 5.79 8.79 -14.98
C ARG A 112 6.66 9.94 -14.46
N THR A 113 6.99 10.89 -15.34
CA THR A 113 7.77 12.09 -15.03
C THR A 113 7.15 13.35 -15.63
N SER A 114 7.40 14.50 -15.01
CA SER A 114 7.11 15.80 -15.61
C SER A 114 8.05 16.13 -16.77
N ASP A 115 7.74 17.19 -17.52
CA ASP A 115 8.62 17.76 -18.54
C ASP A 115 9.99 18.19 -18.00
N GLN A 116 10.08 18.44 -16.69
CA GLN A 116 11.31 18.81 -15.99
C GLN A 116 12.01 17.60 -15.33
N GLY A 117 11.53 16.38 -15.58
CA GLY A 117 12.07 15.15 -15.00
C GLY A 117 11.70 14.90 -13.53
N LYS A 118 10.75 15.67 -12.98
CA LYS A 118 10.23 15.42 -11.63
C LYS A 118 9.43 14.12 -11.63
N SER A 119 9.69 13.24 -10.68
CA SER A 119 8.84 12.05 -10.51
C SER A 119 7.41 12.42 -10.15
N TRP A 120 6.47 11.77 -10.84
CA TRP A 120 5.02 11.92 -10.75
C TRP A 120 4.34 10.61 -10.30
N ASN A 121 5.12 9.73 -9.70
CA ASN A 121 4.69 8.41 -9.28
C ASN A 121 4.27 8.40 -7.81
N ILE A 122 3.85 7.23 -7.34
CA ILE A 122 3.83 6.88 -5.92
C ILE A 122 5.26 6.93 -5.39
N GLU A 123 5.46 7.55 -4.23
CA GLU A 123 6.78 7.71 -3.63
C GLU A 123 6.81 7.39 -2.14
N PRO A 124 7.89 6.81 -1.62
CA PRO A 124 7.96 6.38 -0.23
C PRO A 124 7.96 7.57 0.73
N CYS A 125 7.20 7.45 1.82
CA CYS A 125 7.26 8.39 2.92
C CYS A 125 8.53 8.11 3.77
N PRO A 126 9.26 9.15 4.20
CA PRO A 126 10.42 8.99 5.07
C PRO A 126 10.05 8.45 6.46
N GLY A 127 11.01 7.84 7.14
CA GLY A 127 10.86 7.42 8.54
C GLY A 127 10.27 6.02 8.74
N TYR A 128 10.01 5.28 7.66
CA TYR A 128 9.52 3.88 7.71
C TYR A 128 10.63 2.85 7.47
N PHE A 129 11.89 3.25 7.59
CA PHE A 129 13.07 2.39 7.46
C PHE A 129 14.24 2.98 8.25
N ALA A 130 15.23 2.14 8.58
CA ALA A 130 16.45 2.56 9.25
C ALA A 130 17.28 3.54 8.40
N PRO A 131 17.72 4.68 8.95
CA PRO A 131 18.69 5.55 8.30
C PRO A 131 19.96 4.76 7.93
N GLY A 132 20.32 4.73 6.65
CA GLY A 132 21.49 4.01 6.16
C GLY A 132 21.26 2.54 5.77
N SER A 133 20.13 1.92 6.11
CA SER A 133 19.74 0.64 5.49
C SER A 133 19.48 0.87 4.00
N ASN A 134 19.68 -0.14 3.16
CA ASN A 134 19.25 -0.15 1.75
C ASN A 134 17.96 -0.95 1.52
N SER A 135 17.44 -1.58 2.57
CA SER A 135 16.25 -2.42 2.52
C SER A 135 15.03 -1.69 3.09
N ILE A 136 13.84 -2.14 2.68
CA ILE A 136 12.58 -1.79 3.36
C ILE A 136 12.57 -2.45 4.74
N ALA A 137 11.89 -1.82 5.71
CA ALA A 137 11.73 -2.42 7.02
C ALA A 137 10.99 -3.76 6.94
N ASN A 138 11.56 -4.79 7.55
CA ASN A 138 11.00 -6.13 7.54
C ASN A 138 11.15 -6.81 8.91
N SER A 139 10.27 -7.76 9.20
CA SER A 139 10.13 -8.39 10.51
C SER A 139 11.30 -9.29 10.91
N VAL A 140 12.08 -9.78 9.94
CA VAL A 140 13.18 -10.74 10.16
C VAL A 140 14.54 -10.05 10.37
N ASP A 141 14.64 -8.76 10.06
CA ASP A 141 15.85 -7.97 10.24
C ASP A 141 15.57 -6.64 10.98
N PRO A 142 15.73 -6.61 12.32
CA PRO A 142 15.56 -5.40 13.12
C PRO A 142 16.50 -4.24 12.74
N SER A 143 17.61 -4.50 12.04
CA SER A 143 18.52 -3.44 11.57
C SER A 143 17.89 -2.57 10.49
N THR A 144 16.77 -3.02 9.89
CA THR A 144 16.01 -2.27 8.89
C THR A 144 14.95 -1.33 9.49
N TRP A 145 14.70 -1.39 10.80
CA TRP A 145 13.63 -0.62 11.44
C TRP A 145 14.03 0.84 11.69
N PRO A 146 13.11 1.80 11.52
CA PRO A 146 13.39 3.18 11.88
C PRO A 146 13.58 3.33 13.40
N PRO A 147 14.25 4.40 13.86
CA PRO A 147 14.38 4.70 15.29
C PRO A 147 13.03 4.82 16.01
N PHE A 148 11.99 5.24 15.27
CA PHE A 148 10.61 5.29 15.69
C PHE A 148 9.71 5.23 14.44
N TRP A 149 8.51 4.67 14.59
CA TRP A 149 7.48 4.56 13.56
C TRP A 149 6.57 5.80 13.58
N PRO A 150 6.56 6.63 12.52
CA PRO A 150 5.79 7.88 12.52
C PRO A 150 4.28 7.68 12.72
N ASP A 151 3.72 6.59 12.19
CA ASP A 151 2.30 6.21 12.32
C ASP A 151 1.93 5.68 13.72
N LYS A 152 2.91 5.51 14.62
CA LYS A 152 2.69 5.01 15.99
C LYS A 152 2.98 6.05 17.06
N MET A 153 2.99 7.34 16.71
CA MET A 153 3.19 8.42 17.67
C MET A 153 2.03 8.58 18.67
N ASN A 154 0.80 8.30 18.23
CA ASN A 154 -0.38 8.32 19.09
C ASN A 154 -0.55 6.96 19.78
N ILE A 155 -0.34 6.93 21.09
CA ILE A 155 -0.38 5.70 21.87
C ILE A 155 -1.60 5.70 22.79
N ALA A 156 -2.29 4.55 22.86
CA ALA A 156 -3.40 4.36 23.78
C ALA A 156 -2.92 4.55 25.25
N PRO A 157 -3.59 5.42 26.03
CA PRO A 157 -3.29 5.60 27.44
C PRO A 157 -3.28 4.26 28.20
N GLY A 158 -2.27 4.04 29.04
CA GLY A 158 -2.14 2.82 29.84
C GLY A 158 -1.60 1.59 29.10
N SER A 159 -1.30 1.66 27.79
CA SER A 159 -0.72 0.53 27.02
C SER A 159 0.73 0.17 27.39
N GLY A 160 1.41 1.03 28.17
CA GLY A 160 2.83 0.89 28.49
C GLY A 160 3.77 1.05 27.28
N ALA A 161 3.24 1.47 26.11
CA ALA A 161 4.06 1.72 24.92
C ALA A 161 4.64 3.13 24.90
N LYS A 162 5.85 3.26 24.34
CA LYS A 162 6.44 4.57 24.04
C LYS A 162 5.95 5.04 22.66
N PRO A 163 5.68 6.35 22.47
CA PRO A 163 5.38 6.92 21.16
C PRO A 163 6.38 6.49 20.09
N GLY A 164 5.85 6.04 18.96
CA GLY A 164 6.62 5.57 17.82
C GLY A 164 7.22 4.18 17.98
N TRP A 165 6.86 3.43 19.03
CA TRP A 165 7.30 2.03 19.24
C TRP A 165 8.80 1.81 18.97
N PRO A 166 9.71 2.61 19.58
CA PRO A 166 11.14 2.54 19.31
C PRO A 166 11.69 1.15 19.66
N GLY A 167 12.41 0.54 18.73
CA GLY A 167 13.01 -0.79 18.89
C GLY A 167 12.02 -1.96 18.84
N SER A 168 10.76 -1.71 18.49
CA SER A 168 9.73 -2.75 18.32
C SER A 168 9.30 -2.86 16.85
N TRP A 169 8.84 -4.05 16.45
CA TRP A 169 8.23 -4.25 15.13
C TRP A 169 6.84 -3.59 15.07
N ASN A 170 6.61 -2.79 14.04
CA ASN A 170 5.28 -2.28 13.70
C ASN A 170 4.52 -3.37 12.95
N GLY A 171 4.11 -4.44 13.63
CA GLY A 171 3.41 -5.57 13.00
C GLY A 171 1.93 -5.29 12.72
N TYR A 172 1.41 -5.88 11.64
CA TYR A 172 -0.01 -5.79 11.27
C TYR A 172 -0.93 -6.30 12.41
N PHE A 173 -0.49 -7.34 13.12
CA PHE A 173 -1.20 -7.92 14.26
C PHE A 173 -0.92 -7.22 15.60
N GLY A 174 -0.17 -6.12 15.58
CA GLY A 174 0.20 -5.33 16.74
C GLY A 174 1.71 -5.26 16.99
N ARG A 175 2.09 -4.46 17.98
CA ARG A 175 3.48 -4.25 18.40
C ARG A 175 4.15 -5.58 18.77
N ASP A 176 5.30 -5.86 18.15
CA ASP A 176 6.09 -7.08 18.37
C ASP A 176 5.30 -8.38 18.17
N LYS A 177 4.33 -8.36 17.23
CA LYS A 177 3.63 -9.56 16.78
C LYS A 177 4.18 -10.02 15.44
N PHE A 178 4.80 -11.19 15.45
CA PHE A 178 5.46 -11.84 14.32
C PHE A 178 4.63 -13.05 13.87
N ASN A 179 3.41 -12.80 13.42
CA ASN A 179 2.49 -13.87 13.02
C ASN A 179 2.83 -14.45 11.65
N ALA A 180 3.28 -13.61 10.72
CA ALA A 180 3.87 -14.04 9.45
C ALA A 180 5.33 -14.41 9.68
N ASP A 181 5.83 -15.44 8.98
CA ASP A 181 7.25 -15.80 9.03
C ASP A 181 8.11 -14.68 8.44
N GLN A 182 7.55 -13.93 7.50
CA GLN A 182 8.09 -12.64 7.08
C GLN A 182 6.98 -11.64 6.82
N GLU A 183 7.16 -10.42 7.31
CA GLU A 183 6.31 -9.26 7.05
C GLU A 183 7.20 -8.07 6.66
N ILE A 184 6.85 -7.39 5.57
CA ILE A 184 7.48 -6.15 5.13
C ILE A 184 6.45 -5.04 5.25
N PHE A 185 6.88 -3.87 5.74
CA PHE A 185 6.02 -2.71 5.88
C PHE A 185 6.66 -1.45 5.30
N TYR A 186 5.87 -0.71 4.52
CA TYR A 186 6.22 0.65 4.12
C TYR A 186 4.97 1.51 3.96
N ARG A 187 5.20 2.82 3.98
CA ARG A 187 4.22 3.85 3.61
C ARG A 187 4.71 4.62 2.39
N ALA A 188 3.80 4.95 1.49
CA ALA A 188 4.06 5.76 0.31
C ALA A 188 2.90 6.73 0.02
N SER A 189 3.11 7.70 -0.85
CA SER A 189 2.11 8.71 -1.20
C SER A 189 2.29 9.27 -2.62
N ASP A 190 1.31 10.04 -3.11
CA ASP A 190 1.27 10.57 -4.48
C ASP A 190 1.48 12.08 -4.60
N ASP A 191 2.08 12.71 -3.60
CA ASP A 191 2.02 14.17 -3.37
C ASP A 191 2.72 15.07 -4.42
N ARG A 192 3.19 14.50 -5.53
CA ARG A 192 4.10 15.15 -6.47
C ARG A 192 3.50 15.44 -7.85
N TYR A 193 2.33 14.89 -8.18
CA TYR A 193 1.71 15.04 -9.50
C TYR A 193 1.07 16.42 -9.69
N ASP A 194 1.77 17.33 -10.37
CA ASP A 194 1.45 18.77 -10.50
C ASP A 194 1.06 19.19 -11.92
N ASN A 195 0.63 18.25 -12.77
CA ASN A 195 0.20 18.54 -14.14
C ASN A 195 -1.09 19.40 -14.23
N TYR A 196 -1.83 19.52 -13.14
CA TYR A 196 -3.03 20.34 -13.02
C TYR A 196 -2.95 21.23 -11.79
N LEU A 197 -3.65 22.37 -11.82
CA LEU A 197 -3.80 23.29 -10.69
C LEU A 197 -4.83 22.74 -9.68
N TYR A 198 -4.61 21.52 -9.22
CA TYR A 198 -5.41 20.84 -8.21
C TYR A 198 -4.58 20.65 -6.94
N PHE A 199 -5.19 20.93 -5.79
CA PHE A 199 -4.57 20.83 -4.47
C PHE A 199 -5.46 19.96 -3.57
N PRO A 200 -5.08 18.70 -3.28
CA PRO A 200 -5.91 17.80 -2.48
C PRO A 200 -6.07 18.26 -1.02
N ASP A 201 -5.22 19.17 -0.55
CA ASP A 201 -5.19 19.68 0.81
C ASP A 201 -5.28 21.22 0.81
N SER A 202 -6.42 21.75 1.29
CA SER A 202 -6.65 23.19 1.38
C SER A 202 -5.79 23.89 2.44
N THR A 203 -5.15 23.13 3.34
CA THR A 203 -4.26 23.64 4.38
C THR A 203 -2.79 23.64 3.96
N ASP A 204 -2.44 22.95 2.88
CA ASP A 204 -1.10 22.88 2.29
C ASP A 204 -1.17 22.85 0.76
N LEU A 205 -1.13 24.02 0.14
CA LEU A 205 -1.14 24.18 -1.32
C LEU A 205 0.20 23.76 -1.98
N THR A 206 1.17 23.25 -1.23
CA THR A 206 2.39 22.64 -1.83
C THR A 206 2.20 21.15 -2.10
N ARG A 207 1.12 20.56 -1.56
CA ARG A 207 0.73 19.17 -1.81
C ARG A 207 0.03 19.05 -3.16
N HIS A 208 0.51 18.13 -3.99
CA HIS A 208 -0.07 17.82 -5.30
C HIS A 208 -0.58 16.38 -5.34
N GLY A 209 -0.90 15.84 -6.53
CA GLY A 209 -1.51 14.51 -6.65
C GLY A 209 -2.94 14.44 -6.14
N LEU A 210 -3.35 13.28 -5.65
CA LEU A 210 -4.69 13.08 -5.09
C LEU A 210 -4.70 13.11 -3.56
N GLY A 211 -3.52 13.20 -2.91
CA GLY A 211 -3.40 13.26 -1.46
C GLY A 211 -3.62 11.90 -0.81
N ILE A 212 -3.28 10.82 -1.52
CA ILE A 212 -3.45 9.46 -1.04
C ILE A 212 -2.20 9.03 -0.27
N LEU A 213 -2.39 8.53 0.94
CA LEU A 213 -1.41 7.73 1.66
C LEU A 213 -1.71 6.24 1.46
N MET A 214 -0.68 5.48 1.14
CA MET A 214 -0.73 4.04 0.99
C MET A 214 0.16 3.36 2.02
N ASP A 215 -0.44 2.56 2.89
CA ASP A 215 0.27 1.58 3.71
C ASP A 215 0.27 0.23 3.02
N VAL A 216 1.43 -0.43 2.97
CA VAL A 216 1.55 -1.76 2.37
C VAL A 216 2.13 -2.76 3.33
N ARG A 217 1.51 -3.94 3.39
CA ARG A 217 2.04 -5.13 4.05
C ARG A 217 2.28 -6.21 3.00
N ALA A 218 3.52 -6.68 2.87
CA ALA A 218 3.82 -7.90 2.13
C ALA A 218 4.14 -9.00 3.13
N MET A 219 3.43 -10.13 3.06
CA MET A 219 3.51 -11.20 4.05
C MET A 219 3.63 -12.58 3.41
N ALA A 220 4.38 -13.44 4.07
CA ALA A 220 4.58 -14.84 3.70
C ALA A 220 4.54 -15.74 4.95
N TRP A 221 3.97 -16.93 4.78
CA TRP A 221 3.90 -17.99 5.80
C TRP A 221 4.45 -19.28 5.23
N SER A 222 5.31 -19.95 5.99
CA SER A 222 5.89 -21.27 5.69
C SER A 222 4.97 -22.44 6.06
N GLN A 223 3.83 -22.16 6.70
CA GLN A 223 2.81 -23.17 7.00
C GLN A 223 2.27 -23.81 5.72
N ILE A 224 2.26 -25.14 5.65
CA ILE A 224 1.96 -25.95 4.46
C ILE A 224 0.66 -25.58 3.70
N LEU A 225 -0.34 -25.04 4.40
CA LEU A 225 -1.62 -24.66 3.79
C LEU A 225 -1.54 -23.37 2.96
N VAL A 226 -0.50 -22.57 3.16
CA VAL A 226 -0.33 -21.22 2.58
C VAL A 226 1.13 -20.95 2.17
N SER A 227 1.95 -22.00 2.07
CA SER A 227 3.38 -21.91 1.75
C SER A 227 3.66 -21.39 0.34
N ASP A 228 2.66 -21.42 -0.53
CA ASP A 228 2.76 -21.06 -1.94
C ASP A 228 1.96 -19.77 -2.25
N VAL A 229 1.68 -18.97 -1.21
CA VAL A 229 0.87 -17.75 -1.31
C VAL A 229 1.65 -16.54 -0.80
N VAL A 230 1.62 -15.45 -1.57
CA VAL A 230 2.10 -14.13 -1.14
C VAL A 230 0.90 -13.23 -0.87
N TYR A 231 0.88 -12.58 0.30
CA TYR A 231 -0.19 -11.66 0.67
C TYR A 231 0.31 -10.23 0.53
N LEU A 232 -0.32 -9.45 -0.35
CA LEU A 232 -0.09 -8.02 -0.52
C LEU A 232 -1.33 -7.25 -0.06
N LEU A 233 -1.24 -6.56 1.07
CA LEU A 233 -2.34 -5.74 1.59
C LEU A 233 -2.02 -4.27 1.37
N HIS A 234 -2.90 -3.58 0.65
CA HIS A 234 -2.80 -2.15 0.37
C HIS A 234 -3.91 -1.41 1.11
N PHE A 235 -3.54 -0.44 1.95
CA PHE A 235 -4.49 0.42 2.64
C PHE A 235 -4.36 1.84 2.10
N LEU A 236 -5.36 2.30 1.38
CA LEU A 236 -5.40 3.64 0.79
C LEU A 236 -6.22 4.57 1.68
N THR A 237 -5.62 5.67 2.10
CA THR A 237 -6.24 6.72 2.91
C THR A 237 -6.28 8.01 2.10
N ASN A 238 -7.45 8.61 1.94
CA ASN A 238 -7.55 9.99 1.51
C ASN A 238 -7.06 10.88 2.66
N ASP A 239 -5.82 11.34 2.57
CA ASP A 239 -5.20 12.21 3.56
C ASP A 239 -5.32 13.70 3.18
N GLY A 240 -6.12 14.02 2.16
CA GLY A 240 -6.46 15.39 1.78
C GLY A 240 -7.64 15.97 2.57
N THR A 241 -7.97 17.22 2.28
CA THR A 241 -9.18 17.88 2.80
C THR A 241 -10.37 17.77 1.84
N GLN A 242 -10.15 17.28 0.61
CA GLN A 242 -11.16 17.19 -0.43
C GLN A 242 -11.64 15.74 -0.62
N ASP A 243 -12.95 15.55 -0.77
CA ASP A 243 -13.53 14.24 -1.07
C ASP A 243 -13.29 13.84 -2.53
N LEU A 244 -12.79 12.62 -2.73
CA LEU A 244 -12.63 12.00 -4.06
C LEU A 244 -13.88 11.19 -4.42
N ASN A 245 -14.96 11.87 -4.79
CA ASN A 245 -16.27 11.25 -5.05
C ASN A 245 -16.28 10.21 -6.18
N LYS A 246 -15.30 10.27 -7.09
CA LYS A 246 -15.08 9.26 -8.12
C LYS A 246 -13.62 8.85 -8.05
N PHE A 247 -13.37 7.78 -7.32
CA PHE A 247 -12.06 7.20 -7.10
C PHE A 247 -12.08 5.74 -7.56
N ALA A 248 -11.02 5.33 -8.24
CA ALA A 248 -10.84 3.95 -8.68
C ALA A 248 -9.42 3.50 -8.39
N VAL A 249 -9.28 2.22 -8.07
CA VAL A 249 -8.00 1.54 -7.85
C VAL A 249 -7.87 0.48 -8.92
N THR A 250 -6.66 0.28 -9.43
CA THR A 250 -6.35 -0.78 -10.37
C THR A 250 -5.14 -1.55 -9.85
N LEU A 251 -5.25 -2.87 -9.87
CA LEU A 251 -4.12 -3.77 -9.70
C LEU A 251 -3.73 -4.28 -11.09
N GLY A 252 -2.47 -4.12 -11.45
CA GLY A 252 -1.89 -4.67 -12.65
C GLY A 252 -1.07 -5.91 -12.31
N VAL A 253 -1.17 -6.93 -13.16
CA VAL A 253 -0.28 -8.09 -13.13
C VAL A 253 0.33 -8.22 -14.53
N ALA A 254 1.61 -8.54 -14.58
CA ALA A 254 2.24 -8.99 -15.82
C ALA A 254 2.40 -10.50 -15.72
N ASP A 255 1.54 -11.19 -16.46
CA ASP A 255 1.61 -12.62 -16.67
C ASP A 255 2.96 -13.01 -17.25
N PHE A 256 3.47 -14.12 -16.72
CA PHE A 256 4.75 -14.69 -17.08
C PHE A 256 4.73 -16.18 -16.75
N VAL A 257 3.59 -16.84 -17.03
CA VAL A 257 3.39 -18.27 -16.78
C VAL A 257 4.33 -19.03 -17.72
N GLY A 258 5.04 -20.04 -17.22
CA GLY A 258 6.11 -20.68 -18.00
C GLY A 258 7.38 -19.83 -18.20
N GLY A 259 7.42 -18.60 -17.69
CA GLY A 259 8.61 -17.76 -17.65
C GLY A 259 9.04 -17.15 -18.99
N ASP A 260 10.32 -16.76 -19.05
CA ASP A 260 10.84 -15.97 -20.17
C ASP A 260 11.00 -16.82 -21.44
N GLY A 261 10.49 -16.30 -22.56
CA GLY A 261 10.60 -16.94 -23.87
C GLY A 261 9.36 -17.73 -24.34
N ASP A 262 8.31 -17.85 -23.52
CA ASP A 262 7.02 -18.41 -23.96
C ASP A 262 5.78 -17.59 -23.56
N SER A 263 5.93 -16.54 -22.75
CA SER A 263 4.80 -15.77 -22.22
C SER A 263 3.93 -15.03 -23.27
N GLN A 264 4.12 -15.25 -24.58
CA GLN A 264 3.33 -14.60 -25.64
C GLN A 264 1.98 -15.28 -25.88
N ASP A 265 1.82 -16.52 -25.42
CA ASP A 265 0.55 -17.24 -25.48
C ASP A 265 -0.18 -17.30 -24.11
N ASP A 266 0.40 -16.68 -23.08
CA ASP A 266 -0.24 -16.49 -21.78
C ASP A 266 -1.62 -15.85 -21.92
N ILE A 267 -2.57 -16.41 -21.17
CA ILE A 267 -3.96 -15.95 -21.12
C ILE A 267 -4.25 -15.50 -19.71
N SER A 268 -4.64 -14.23 -19.57
CA SER A 268 -5.15 -13.65 -18.34
C SER A 268 -6.68 -13.53 -18.38
N GLU A 269 -7.35 -14.06 -17.35
CA GLU A 269 -8.80 -14.12 -17.23
C GLU A 269 -9.26 -13.49 -15.90
N TYR A 270 -10.51 -13.00 -15.86
CA TYR A 270 -11.10 -12.41 -14.65
C TYR A 270 -12.53 -12.89 -14.44
N ASP A 271 -12.81 -13.44 -13.26
CA ASP A 271 -14.15 -13.80 -12.82
C ASP A 271 -14.77 -12.68 -11.98
N LEU A 272 -15.72 -11.98 -12.59
CA LEU A 272 -16.48 -10.88 -11.99
C LEU A 272 -17.36 -11.29 -10.80
N LEU A 273 -17.67 -12.59 -10.64
CA LEU A 273 -18.52 -13.06 -9.54
C LEU A 273 -17.72 -13.32 -8.27
N ASN A 274 -16.48 -13.79 -8.42
CA ASN A 274 -15.60 -14.13 -7.31
C ASN A 274 -14.51 -13.08 -7.06
N ASP A 275 -14.39 -12.08 -7.93
CA ASP A 275 -13.32 -11.08 -7.95
C ASP A 275 -11.92 -11.72 -8.04
N ILE A 276 -11.80 -12.78 -8.84
CA ILE A 276 -10.56 -13.56 -9.01
C ILE A 276 -9.99 -13.32 -10.40
N MET A 277 -8.69 -13.02 -10.44
CA MET A 277 -7.88 -13.04 -11.65
C MET A 277 -7.00 -14.29 -11.64
N TRP A 278 -6.85 -14.93 -12.79
CA TRP A 278 -5.82 -15.96 -12.98
C TRP A 278 -5.19 -15.83 -14.35
N SER A 279 -3.97 -16.33 -14.45
CA SER A 279 -3.25 -16.45 -15.72
C SER A 279 -2.86 -17.91 -15.92
N ARG A 280 -2.81 -18.33 -17.18
CA ARG A 280 -2.40 -19.67 -17.56
C ARG A 280 -1.70 -19.64 -18.92
N ASP A 281 -0.82 -20.60 -19.11
CA ASP A 281 -0.24 -20.91 -20.41
C ASP A 281 -1.31 -21.56 -21.32
N ALA A 282 -1.35 -21.19 -22.60
CA ALA A 282 -2.38 -21.69 -23.51
C ALA A 282 -2.11 -23.13 -23.96
N ASP A 283 -0.84 -23.52 -24.09
CA ASP A 283 -0.42 -24.78 -24.68
C ASP A 283 0.22 -25.78 -23.68
N ASN A 284 0.36 -25.34 -22.44
CA ASN A 284 1.02 -25.97 -21.29
C ASN A 284 2.46 -26.39 -21.61
N LYS A 285 3.23 -25.53 -22.28
CA LYS A 285 4.66 -25.77 -22.47
C LYS A 285 5.44 -24.51 -22.16
N ALA A 286 6.61 -24.71 -21.59
CA ALA A 286 7.59 -23.65 -21.52
C ALA A 286 9.03 -24.16 -21.70
N PRO A 287 9.95 -23.33 -22.22
CA PRO A 287 11.33 -23.72 -22.44
C PRO A 287 12.05 -24.21 -21.18
N THR A 288 11.75 -23.61 -20.02
CA THR A 288 12.40 -23.97 -18.75
C THR A 288 11.60 -24.98 -17.92
N PHE A 289 10.26 -25.01 -18.06
CA PHE A 289 9.37 -25.82 -17.23
C PHE A 289 8.95 -27.16 -17.86
N GLY A 290 9.09 -27.31 -19.18
CA GLY A 290 8.71 -28.53 -19.89
C GLY A 290 7.23 -28.56 -20.28
N LYS A 291 6.47 -29.57 -19.84
CA LYS A 291 5.07 -29.82 -20.25
C LYS A 291 4.03 -29.56 -19.14
N ASP A 292 4.49 -28.99 -18.03
CA ASP A 292 3.66 -28.66 -16.86
C ASP A 292 4.17 -27.33 -16.26
N PRO A 293 4.09 -26.23 -17.05
CA PRO A 293 4.50 -24.89 -16.63
C PRO A 293 3.54 -24.22 -15.65
#